data_AF-A0A2T3ZC50-F1
#
_entry.id   AF-A0A2T3ZC50-F1
#
_cell.length_a   1.000
_cell.length_b   1.000
_cell.length_c   1.000
_cell.angle_alpha   90.00
_cell.angle_beta   90.00
_cell.angle_gamma   90.00
#
_symmetry.space_group_name_H-M   'P 1'
#
loop_
_entity.id
_entity.type
_entity.pdbx_description
1 polymer ?
#
loop_
_entity_poly.entity_id
_entity_poly.type
_entity_poly.pdbx_seq_one_letter_code
_entity_poly.pdbx_strand_id
1 'polypeptide(L)'
;MLGSVLRRSTEQLNSFTNRLLARCTETQESNTCEKPLSQTHVLIAVIIATALLLIGSALLVLFWLTLRRKKLEKLEDASDPFELAAYGIEEPVAQKQRRRDRLRAIMAR
;
A
#
# COMPACT_ATOMS: atom_id res chain seq x y z
N MET A 1 9.50 0.49 -19.63
CA MET A 1 9.78 1.66 -18.77
C MET A 1 10.13 1.33 -17.31
N LEU A 2 9.92 0.11 -16.79
CA LEU A 2 10.29 -0.25 -15.41
C LEU A 2 11.80 -0.46 -15.17
N GLY A 3 12.56 -0.90 -16.18
CA GLY A 3 13.99 -1.24 -16.00
C GLY A 3 14.89 -0.05 -15.67
N SER A 4 14.59 1.15 -16.18
CA SER A 4 15.34 2.37 -15.86
C SER A 4 15.06 2.91 -14.46
N VAL A 5 13.87 2.62 -13.90
CA VAL A 5 13.50 2.98 -12.53
C VAL A 5 14.23 2.07 -11.53
N LEU A 6 14.29 0.76 -11.81
CA LEU A 6 15.04 -0.20 -11.00
C LEU A 6 16.55 0.12 -10.99
N ARG A 7 17.12 0.47 -12.14
CA ARG A 7 18.56 0.83 -12.24
C ARG A 7 18.92 2.09 -11.44
N ARG A 8 18.06 3.12 -11.47
CA ARG A 8 18.24 4.32 -10.62
C ARG A 8 18.11 4.01 -9.13
N SER A 9 17.21 3.10 -8.76
CA SER A 9 17.04 2.66 -7.37
C SER A 9 18.27 1.92 -6.85
N THR A 10 18.89 1.05 -7.66
CA THR A 10 20.12 0.34 -7.27
C THR A 10 21.32 1.27 -7.11
N GLU A 11 21.44 2.30 -7.95
CA GLU A 11 22.52 3.30 -7.84
C GLU A 11 22.35 4.18 -6.59
N GLN A 12 21.11 4.55 -6.24
CA GLN A 12 20.83 5.27 -4.99
C GLN A 12 21.13 4.42 -3.76
N LEU A 13 20.73 3.14 -3.75
CA LEU A 13 21.01 2.22 -2.66
C LEU A 13 22.52 2.11 -2.42
N ASN A 14 23.33 1.90 -3.46
CA ASN A 14 24.79 1.84 -3.33
C ASN A 14 25.39 3.13 -2.73
N SER A 15 24.88 4.31 -3.11
CA SER A 15 25.35 5.58 -2.54
C SER A 15 25.00 5.73 -1.05
N PHE A 16 23.82 5.25 -0.64
CA PHE A 16 23.41 5.23 0.77
C PHE A 16 24.18 4.20 1.58
N THR A 17 24.39 3.01 1.03
CA THR A 17 25.21 1.96 1.66
C THR A 17 26.64 2.44 1.85
N ASN A 18 27.24 3.10 0.86
CA ASN A 18 28.59 3.67 0.96
C ASN A 18 28.67 4.82 1.98
N ARG A 19 27.62 5.64 2.13
CA ARG A 19 27.56 6.68 3.18
C ARG A 19 27.42 6.11 4.58
N LEU A 20 26.71 4.99 4.73
CA LEU A 20 26.60 4.26 5.99
C LEU A 20 27.91 3.55 6.34
N LEU A 21 28.61 2.99 5.35
CA LEU A 21 29.96 2.39 5.50
C LEU A 21 31.06 3.41 5.81
N ALA A 22 30.91 4.68 5.41
CA ALA A 22 31.93 5.72 5.64
C ALA A 22 32.08 6.15 7.13
N ARG A 23 31.25 5.62 8.04
CA ARG A 23 31.30 5.85 9.50
C ARG A 23 31.51 4.54 10.25
N CYS A 24 32.42 3.72 9.74
CA CYS A 24 32.94 2.54 10.42
C CYS A 24 33.56 2.94 11.77
N THR A 25 32.93 2.52 12.87
CA THR A 25 33.45 2.71 14.23
C THR A 25 34.10 1.41 14.67
N GLU A 26 35.40 1.45 14.91
CA GLU A 26 36.18 0.36 15.50
C GLU A 26 36.28 0.62 16.99
N THR A 27 35.32 0.10 17.75
CA THR A 27 35.35 0.09 19.21
C THR A 27 35.38 -1.36 19.68
N GLN A 28 36.09 -1.62 20.77
CA GLN A 28 36.31 -2.97 21.32
C GLN A 28 35.01 -3.75 21.63
N GLU A 29 33.88 -3.05 21.70
CA GLU A 29 32.54 -3.59 21.99
C GLU A 29 31.67 -3.79 20.73
N SER A 30 31.96 -3.13 19.60
CA SER A 30 31.16 -3.25 18.38
C SER A 30 31.96 -2.89 17.12
N ASN A 31 32.54 -3.90 16.47
CA ASN A 31 33.21 -3.74 15.19
C ASN A 31 32.19 -3.79 14.05
N THR A 32 31.84 -2.63 13.48
CA THR A 32 30.93 -2.53 12.32
C THR A 32 31.66 -2.59 10.97
N CYS A 33 32.99 -2.63 10.98
CA CYS A 33 33.86 -2.73 9.80
C CYS A 33 33.96 -4.16 9.25
N GLU A 34 33.68 -5.15 10.08
CA GLU A 34 33.78 -6.54 9.67
C GLU A 34 32.50 -6.98 8.96
N LYS A 35 32.68 -7.62 7.80
CA LYS A 35 31.56 -8.08 6.99
C LYS A 35 30.76 -9.09 7.80
N PRO A 36 29.44 -8.88 7.98
CA PRO A 36 28.64 -9.76 8.82
C PRO A 36 28.68 -11.21 8.30
N LEU A 37 28.78 -12.17 9.23
CA LEU A 37 28.81 -13.59 8.89
C LEU A 37 27.54 -13.98 8.12
N SER A 38 27.66 -14.85 7.13
CA SER A 38 26.58 -15.30 6.24
C SER A 38 25.31 -15.76 6.97
N GLN A 39 25.44 -16.30 8.18
CA GLN A 39 24.32 -16.72 9.03
C GLN A 39 23.43 -15.54 9.49
N THR A 40 24.00 -14.35 9.71
CA THR A 40 23.24 -13.16 10.13
C THR A 40 22.35 -12.64 9.00
N HIS A 41 22.78 -12.75 7.74
CA HIS A 41 21.96 -12.38 6.58
C HIS A 41 20.70 -13.22 6.47
N VAL A 42 20.81 -14.53 6.75
CA VAL A 42 19.66 -15.45 6.73
C VAL A 42 18.70 -15.09 7.84
N LEU A 43 19.19 -14.84 9.06
CA LEU A 43 18.37 -14.41 10.20
C LEU A 43 17.62 -13.10 9.91
N ILE A 44 18.32 -12.08 9.40
CA ILE A 44 17.70 -10.79 9.05
C ILE A 44 16.64 -10.98 7.98
N ALA A 45 16.93 -11.77 6.93
CA ALA A 45 15.97 -12.04 5.87
C ALA A 45 14.70 -12.75 6.39
N VAL A 46 14.85 -13.72 7.28
CA VAL A 46 13.72 -14.45 7.88
C VAL A 46 12.87 -13.53 8.74
N ILE A 47 13.48 -12.65 9.54
CA ILE A 47 12.76 -11.69 10.39
C ILE A 47 11.95 -10.71 9.53
N ILE A 48 12.56 -10.15 8.49
CA ILE A 48 11.87 -9.21 7.60
C ILE A 48 10.72 -9.91 6.85
N ALA A 49 10.97 -11.12 6.33
CA ALA A 49 9.95 -11.88 5.60
C ALA A 49 8.74 -12.23 6.47
N THR A 50 8.98 -12.66 7.71
CA THR A 50 7.92 -12.99 8.66
C THR A 50 7.12 -11.75 9.09
N ALA A 51 7.80 -10.63 9.36
CA ALA A 51 7.13 -9.37 9.68
C ALA A 51 6.23 -8.89 8.53
N LEU A 52 6.73 -8.93 7.28
CA LEU A 52 5.96 -8.56 6.10
C LEU A 52 4.76 -9.48 5.87
N LEU A 53 4.90 -10.79 6.14
CA LEU A 53 3.81 -11.75 6.03
C LEU A 53 2.69 -11.46 7.05
N LEU A 54 3.06 -11.20 8.30
CA LEU A 54 2.10 -10.93 9.37
C LEU A 54 1.36 -9.61 9.13
N ILE A 55 2.08 -8.54 8.83
CA ILE A 55 1.48 -7.22 8.58
C ILE A 55 0.67 -7.26 7.27
N GLY A 56 1.23 -7.85 6.21
CA GLY A 56 0.58 -7.95 4.92
C GLY A 56 -0.72 -8.75 4.99
N SER A 57 -0.73 -9.89 5.67
CA SER A 57 -1.95 -10.70 5.85
C SER A 57 -3.00 -9.96 6.66
N ALA A 58 -2.62 -9.29 7.76
CA ALA A 58 -3.54 -8.50 8.57
C ALA A 58 -4.20 -7.37 7.76
N LEU A 59 -3.40 -6.60 7.02
CA LEU A 59 -3.91 -5.53 6.15
C LEU A 59 -4.82 -6.07 5.05
N LEU A 60 -4.49 -7.21 4.46
CA LEU A 60 -5.29 -7.82 3.40
C LEU A 60 -6.65 -8.29 3.92
N VAL A 61 -6.69 -8.91 5.09
CA VAL A 61 -7.94 -9.28 5.78
C VAL A 61 -8.76 -8.03 6.11
N LEU A 62 -8.14 -6.99 6.68
CA LEU A 62 -8.82 -5.75 7.03
C LEU A 62 -9.43 -5.09 5.79
N PHE A 63 -8.67 -5.04 4.70
CA PHE A 63 -9.12 -4.51 3.41
C PHE A 63 -10.29 -5.32 2.85
N TRP A 64 -10.20 -6.65 2.89
CA TRP A 64 -11.28 -7.54 2.44
C TRP A 64 -12.56 -7.34 3.24
N LEU A 65 -12.47 -7.26 4.57
CA LEU A 65 -13.61 -6.97 5.45
C LEU A 65 -14.22 -5.61 5.16
N THR A 66 -13.39 -4.60 4.91
CA THR A 66 -13.85 -3.24 4.55
C THR A 66 -14.61 -3.24 3.24
N LEU A 67 -14.10 -3.94 2.21
CA LEU A 67 -14.82 -4.10 0.95
C LEU A 67 -16.11 -4.90 1.11
N ARG A 68 -16.11 -5.93 1.96
CA ARG A 68 -17.31 -6.71 2.25
C ARG A 68 -18.39 -5.85 2.90
N ARG A 69 -18.04 -5.05 3.91
CA ARG A 69 -18.97 -4.10 4.55
C ARG A 69 -19.55 -3.10 3.54
N LYS A 70 -18.71 -2.51 2.70
CA LYS A 70 -19.15 -1.60 1.63
C LYS A 70 -20.06 -2.27 0.59
N LYS A 71 -19.95 -3.59 0.39
CA LYS A 71 -20.88 -4.32 -0.48
C LYS A 71 -22.24 -4.50 0.18
N LEU A 72 -22.29 -4.75 1.49
CA LEU A 72 -23.55 -4.85 2.23
C LEU A 72 -24.25 -3.49 2.30
N GLU A 73 -23.53 -2.43 2.65
CA GLU A 73 -24.09 -1.06 2.69
C GLU A 73 -24.70 -0.66 1.34
N LYS A 74 -24.07 -1.05 0.22
CA LYS A 74 -24.62 -0.79 -1.12
C LYS A 74 -25.87 -1.60 -1.45
N LEU A 75 -26.05 -2.76 -0.82
CA LEU A 75 -27.25 -3.58 -1.02
C LEU A 75 -28.41 -2.99 -0.22
N GLU A 76 -28.15 -2.51 0.99
CA GLU A 76 -29.13 -1.82 1.85
C GLU A 76 -29.58 -0.48 1.23
N ASP A 77 -28.64 0.31 0.72
CA ASP A 77 -28.91 1.58 0.02
C ASP A 77 -29.67 1.37 -1.31
N ALA A 78 -29.56 0.18 -1.92
CA ALA A 78 -30.31 -0.19 -3.12
C ALA A 78 -31.72 -0.70 -2.80
N SER A 79 -31.96 -1.23 -1.60
CA SER A 79 -33.26 -1.78 -1.19
C SER A 79 -34.24 -0.72 -0.70
N ASP A 80 -33.79 0.41 -0.17
CA ASP A 80 -34.65 1.49 0.33
C ASP A 80 -34.44 2.84 -0.39
N PRO A 81 -34.86 2.97 -1.66
CA PRO A 81 -34.72 4.21 -2.42
C PRO A 81 -35.65 5.36 -1.95
N PHE A 82 -36.55 5.10 -1.00
CA PHE A 82 -37.56 6.08 -0.55
C PHE A 82 -37.22 6.76 0.79
N GLU A 83 -36.29 6.25 1.60
CA GLU A 83 -35.95 6.88 2.88
C GLU A 83 -35.15 8.20 2.72
N LEU A 84 -34.35 8.34 1.65
CA LEU A 84 -33.63 9.60 1.38
C LEU A 84 -34.54 10.75 0.92
N ALA A 85 -35.70 10.43 0.34
CA ALA A 85 -36.69 11.44 -0.09
C ALA A 85 -37.43 12.08 1.10
N ALA A 86 -37.59 11.35 2.20
CA ALA A 86 -38.24 11.85 3.42
C ALA A 86 -37.38 12.87 4.19
N TYR A 87 -36.06 12.84 4.02
CA TYR A 87 -35.12 13.79 4.65
C TYR A 87 -34.81 15.04 3.81
N GLY A 88 -35.39 15.19 2.62
CA GLY A 88 -35.17 16.37 1.75
C GLY A 88 -33.74 16.52 1.22
N ILE A 89 -32.91 15.48 1.33
CA ILE A 89 -31.53 15.44 0.84
C ILE A 89 -31.55 14.68 -0.49
N GLU A 90 -31.95 15.38 -1.55
CA GLU A 90 -31.93 14.83 -2.89
C GLU A 90 -30.50 14.89 -3.49
N GLU A 91 -29.76 13.78 -3.38
CA GLU A 91 -28.89 13.37 -4.49
C GLU A 91 -29.40 12.02 -5.00
N PRO A 92 -30.39 12.01 -5.91
CA PRO A 92 -30.88 10.75 -6.44
C PRO A 92 -29.72 10.03 -7.11
N VAL A 93 -29.52 8.76 -6.79
CA VAL A 93 -28.54 7.87 -7.42
C VAL A 93 -28.55 7.98 -8.96
N ALA A 94 -29.70 8.31 -9.56
CA ALA A 94 -29.86 8.62 -10.98
C ALA A 94 -29.02 9.83 -11.46
N GLN A 95 -28.87 10.88 -10.65
CA GLN A 95 -28.05 12.07 -10.95
C GLN A 95 -26.55 11.75 -10.89
N LYS A 96 -26.13 10.95 -9.90
CA LYS A 96 -24.74 10.50 -9.75
C LYS A 96 -24.33 9.55 -10.87
N GLN A 97 -25.24 8.67 -11.30
CA GLN A 97 -25.10 7.82 -12.47
C GLN A 97 -24.97 8.67 -13.75
N ARG A 98 -25.89 9.64 -13.97
CA ARG A 98 -25.83 10.58 -15.10
C ARG A 98 -24.54 11.40 -15.14
N ARG A 99 -24.02 11.84 -13.98
CA ARG A 99 -22.72 12.55 -13.90
C ARG A 99 -21.55 11.65 -14.29
N ARG A 100 -21.54 10.40 -13.84
CA ARG A 100 -20.52 9.41 -14.23
C ARG A 100 -20.55 9.10 -15.72
N ASP A 101 -21.75 8.94 -16.29
CA ASP A 101 -21.90 8.65 -17.72
C ASP A 101 -21.49 9.86 -18.58
N ARG A 102 -21.80 11.10 -18.14
CA ARG A 102 -21.27 12.32 -18.78
C ARG A 102 -19.74 12.39 -18.75
N LEU A 103 -19.12 12.10 -17.61
CA LEU A 103 -17.66 12.12 -17.48
C LEU A 103 -16.98 11.08 -18.37
N ARG A 104 -17.56 9.87 -18.49
CA ARG A 104 -17.09 8.85 -19.43
C ARG A 104 -17.23 9.30 -20.88
N ALA A 105 -18.34 9.92 -21.25
CA ALA A 105 -18.54 10.46 -22.60
C ALA A 105 -17.54 11.56 -22.97
N ILE A 106 -17.09 12.36 -22.00
CA ILE A 106 -16.07 13.40 -22.19
C ILE A 106 -14.67 12.79 -22.36
N MET A 107 -14.33 11.77 -21.57
CA MET A 107 -13.01 11.12 -21.63
C MET A 107 -12.84 10.15 -22.82
N ALA A 108 -13.94 9.72 -23.45
CA ALA A 108 -13.93 8.84 -24.61
C ALA A 108 -13.77 9.58 -25.95
N ARG A 109 -13.61 10.91 -25.93
CA ARG A 109 -13.42 11.78 -27.10
C ARG A 109 -12.01 12.33 -27.10
#